data_AF-A0A1G9NCJ9-F1
#
_entry.id   AF-A0A1G9NCJ9-F1
#
_cell.length_a   1.000
_cell.length_b   1.000
_cell.length_c   1.000
_cell.angle_alpha   90.00
_cell.angle_beta   90.00
_cell.angle_gamma   90.00
#
_symmetry.space_group_name_H-M   'P 1'
#
loop_
_entity.id
_entity.type
_entity.pdbx_description
1 polymer ?
#
loop_
_entity_poly.entity_id
_entity_poly.type
_entity_poly.pdbx_seq_one_letter_code
_entity_poly.pdbx_strand_id
1 'polypeptide(L)'
;MIGSTSSTDFAAAGRIRRLVLTAAGPVALVALSLTLIAILAGGLPQRIHLVSGAIHTEAVGSRPVWSSQPLYGTAVWLEGLLIFTFLRSWRVPSVQRVLVALSFVLGLAVPVTGVLSVLEKGDLLKGALWPGWRVAEIVAVLVAACLGWLAAGRLPRAAEVTAAPPSQAPALPLGPFQRVMFVTYMWSWRRLLIAGMLAALTAWVMSDGGNGWLAPGACGLLTLYEAAQVSTRLQIDASGITVTPRWVPALARRIPYGMVRFAEVRSEPPRQADDRADGWRMVSGKGPVLAVSLADDRWFLYSTKEAETAAALVNGWLNRERRAEMA
;
A
#
# COMPACT_ATOMS: atom_id res chain seq x y z
N MET A 1 15.09 17.02 33.62
CA MET A 1 13.95 16.16 33.24
C MET A 1 12.79 17.07 32.89
N ILE A 2 12.62 17.42 31.62
CA ILE A 2 11.53 18.28 31.12
C ILE A 2 10.84 17.52 29.99
N GLY A 3 9.52 17.49 30.05
CA GLY A 3 8.65 16.50 29.40
C GLY A 3 8.72 16.44 27.88
N SER A 4 8.81 15.21 27.38
CA SER A 4 8.68 14.84 25.96
C SER A 4 7.29 14.28 25.61
N THR A 5 6.26 14.57 26.41
CA THR A 5 4.94 13.94 26.30
C THR A 5 4.06 14.48 25.17
N SER A 6 4.35 15.64 24.59
CA SER A 6 3.45 16.26 23.61
C SER A 6 3.51 15.64 22.20
N SER A 7 4.66 15.17 21.73
CA SER A 7 4.76 14.65 20.34
C SER A 7 4.18 13.24 20.18
N THR A 8 4.22 12.44 21.24
CA THR A 8 3.71 11.06 21.25
C THR A 8 2.18 10.99 21.20
N ASP A 9 1.50 11.98 21.80
CA ASP A 9 0.04 12.04 21.90
C ASP A 9 -0.62 12.50 20.60
N PHE A 10 -0.06 13.50 19.91
CA PHE A 10 -0.54 13.90 18.58
C PHE A 10 -0.32 12.80 17.53
N ALA A 11 0.80 12.07 17.63
CA ALA A 11 1.01 10.89 16.81
C ALA A 11 -0.01 9.79 17.14
N ALA A 12 -0.42 9.60 18.40
CA ALA A 12 -1.43 8.61 18.81
C ALA A 12 -2.83 8.91 18.26
N ALA A 13 -3.29 10.15 18.37
CA ALA A 13 -4.60 10.56 17.88
C ALA A 13 -4.72 10.45 16.36
N GLY A 14 -3.69 10.86 15.61
CA GLY A 14 -3.62 10.68 14.16
C GLY A 14 -3.60 9.21 13.73
N ARG A 15 -3.00 8.33 14.55
CA ARG A 15 -2.94 6.88 14.33
C ARG A 15 -4.30 6.20 14.47
N ILE A 16 -5.02 6.45 15.57
CA ILE A 16 -6.35 5.87 15.81
C ILE A 16 -7.32 6.30 14.72
N ARG A 17 -7.30 7.60 14.36
CA ARG A 17 -8.11 8.13 13.26
C ARG A 17 -7.87 7.39 11.95
N ARG A 18 -6.61 7.14 11.58
CA ARG A 18 -6.29 6.42 10.34
C ARG A 18 -6.72 4.96 10.39
N LEU A 19 -6.54 4.28 11.52
CA LEU A 19 -7.02 2.90 11.69
C LEU A 19 -8.54 2.80 11.54
N VAL A 20 -9.29 3.69 12.20
CA VAL A 20 -10.75 3.77 12.08
C VAL A 20 -11.16 4.04 10.63
N LEU A 21 -10.45 4.92 9.93
CA LEU A 21 -10.71 5.20 8.50
C LEU A 21 -10.39 4.01 7.59
N THR A 22 -9.34 3.23 7.85
CA THR A 22 -9.05 2.01 7.08
C THR A 22 -10.04 0.90 7.40
N ALA A 23 -10.58 0.85 8.62
CA ALA A 23 -11.62 -0.10 9.00
C ALA A 23 -13.02 0.33 8.50
N ALA A 24 -13.22 1.61 8.19
CA ALA A 24 -14.48 2.15 7.71
C ALA A 24 -14.87 1.60 6.33
N GLY A 25 -13.91 1.38 5.43
CA GLY A 25 -14.15 0.75 4.12
C GLY A 25 -14.79 -0.63 4.22
N PRO A 26 -14.18 -1.61 4.93
CA PRO A 26 -14.77 -2.94 5.10
C PRO A 26 -16.09 -2.92 5.87
N VAL A 27 -16.23 -2.05 6.89
CA VAL A 27 -17.50 -1.89 7.61
C VAL A 27 -18.58 -1.35 6.68
N ALA A 28 -18.28 -0.34 5.86
CA ALA A 28 -19.21 0.19 4.87
C ALA A 28 -19.57 -0.88 3.82
N LEU A 29 -18.60 -1.64 3.34
CA LEU A 29 -18.81 -2.73 2.39
C LEU A 29 -19.77 -3.78 2.95
N VAL A 30 -19.56 -4.24 4.19
CA VAL A 30 -20.46 -5.20 4.86
C VAL A 30 -21.83 -4.59 5.13
N ALA A 31 -21.90 -3.37 5.68
CA ALA A 31 -23.15 -2.71 6.04
C ALA A 31 -24.03 -2.41 4.81
N LEU A 32 -23.46 -1.87 3.74
CA LEU A 32 -24.18 -1.65 2.46
C LEU A 32 -24.67 -2.97 1.88
N SER A 33 -23.84 -4.03 1.92
CA SER A 33 -24.25 -5.35 1.43
C SER A 33 -25.43 -5.90 2.23
N LEU A 34 -25.37 -5.84 3.56
CA LEU A 34 -26.47 -6.29 4.42
C LEU A 34 -27.74 -5.45 4.21
N THR A 35 -27.60 -4.15 3.97
CA THR A 35 -28.72 -3.24 3.68
C THR A 35 -29.37 -3.58 2.33
N LEU A 36 -28.56 -3.84 1.30
CA LEU A 36 -29.03 -4.33 0.00
C LEU A 36 -29.75 -5.67 0.12
N ILE A 37 -29.22 -6.61 0.91
CA ILE A 37 -29.90 -7.89 1.20
C ILE A 37 -31.24 -7.62 1.86
N ALA A 38 -31.30 -6.76 2.88
CA ALA A 38 -32.53 -6.47 3.62
C ALA A 38 -33.60 -5.83 2.72
N ILE A 39 -33.21 -4.85 1.89
CA ILE A 39 -34.13 -4.18 0.95
C ILE A 39 -34.65 -5.16 -0.11
N LEU A 40 -33.77 -6.00 -0.68
CA LEU A 40 -34.15 -6.98 -1.70
C LEU A 40 -34.95 -8.16 -1.12
N ALA A 41 -34.64 -8.59 0.10
CA ALA A 41 -35.42 -9.62 0.80
C ALA A 41 -36.84 -9.16 1.11
N GLY A 42 -37.04 -7.86 1.38
CA GLY A 42 -38.38 -7.27 1.55
C GLY A 42 -39.16 -7.09 0.24
N GLY A 43 -38.50 -7.16 -0.92
CA GLY A 43 -39.09 -6.87 -2.23
C GLY A 43 -39.24 -8.05 -3.19
N LEU A 44 -38.81 -9.27 -2.81
CA LEU A 44 -38.96 -10.46 -3.65
C LEU A 44 -40.39 -11.01 -3.55
N PRO A 45 -41.23 -10.92 -4.60
CA PRO A 45 -42.47 -11.68 -4.62
C PRO A 45 -42.10 -13.16 -4.57
N GLN A 46 -42.69 -13.91 -3.62
CA GLN A 46 -42.68 -15.36 -3.66
C GLN A 46 -43.32 -15.80 -4.98
N ARG A 47 -42.51 -16.06 -6.01
CA ARG A 47 -43.01 -16.61 -7.27
C ARG A 47 -43.17 -18.11 -7.09
N ILE A 48 -44.39 -18.51 -6.78
CA ILE A 48 -44.81 -19.91 -6.78
C ILE A 48 -45.03 -20.32 -8.23
N HIS A 49 -44.16 -21.17 -8.77
CA HIS A 49 -44.38 -21.79 -10.07
C HIS A 49 -45.21 -23.06 -9.88
N LEU A 50 -46.47 -23.04 -10.34
CA LEU A 50 -47.29 -24.24 -10.49
C LEU A 50 -46.87 -24.93 -11.79
N VAL A 51 -46.02 -25.94 -11.69
CA VAL A 51 -45.74 -26.87 -12.79
C VAL A 51 -46.30 -28.24 -12.39
N SER A 52 -47.34 -28.67 -13.10
CA SER A 52 -47.85 -30.06 -13.09
C SER A 52 -48.28 -30.62 -11.72
N GLY A 53 -49.12 -29.89 -10.97
CA GLY A 53 -49.92 -30.47 -9.87
C GLY A 53 -49.17 -30.86 -8.59
N ALA A 54 -47.85 -30.68 -8.53
CA ALA A 54 -47.07 -30.76 -7.30
C ALA A 54 -46.61 -29.35 -6.90
N ILE A 55 -46.87 -28.96 -5.65
CA ILE A 55 -46.30 -27.74 -5.09
C ILE A 55 -44.82 -28.01 -4.83
N HIS A 56 -43.99 -27.79 -5.84
CA HIS A 56 -42.55 -27.69 -5.64
C HIS A 56 -42.25 -26.31 -5.07
N THR A 57 -42.14 -26.23 -3.75
CA THR A 57 -41.37 -25.15 -3.13
C THR A 57 -39.90 -25.42 -3.39
N GLU A 58 -39.42 -25.15 -4.61
CA GLU A 58 -38.03 -24.74 -4.72
C GLU A 58 -37.96 -23.43 -3.96
N ALA A 59 -37.49 -23.50 -2.71
CA ALA A 59 -36.77 -22.38 -2.15
C ALA A 59 -35.61 -22.18 -3.11
N VAL A 60 -35.83 -21.36 -4.15
CA VAL A 60 -34.76 -20.78 -4.95
C VAL A 60 -33.80 -20.31 -3.90
N GLY A 61 -32.65 -21.00 -3.79
CA GLY A 61 -31.61 -20.68 -2.84
C GLY A 61 -31.04 -19.34 -3.26
N SER A 62 -31.81 -18.28 -3.07
CA SER A 62 -31.53 -16.93 -3.48
C SER A 62 -30.59 -16.34 -2.45
N ARG A 63 -29.44 -16.99 -2.25
CA ARG A 63 -28.26 -16.19 -2.03
C ARG A 63 -28.19 -15.29 -3.26
N PRO A 64 -28.32 -13.97 -3.10
CA PRO A 64 -28.33 -13.10 -4.25
C PRO A 64 -27.08 -13.40 -5.08
N VAL A 65 -27.23 -13.60 -6.39
CA VAL A 65 -26.13 -14.03 -7.29
C VAL A 65 -24.87 -13.17 -7.10
N TRP A 66 -25.02 -11.91 -6.67
CA TRP A 66 -23.92 -10.99 -6.35
C TRP A 66 -23.11 -11.36 -5.08
N SER A 67 -23.71 -12.02 -4.08
CA SER A 67 -23.02 -12.49 -2.87
C SER A 67 -22.25 -13.80 -3.09
N SER A 68 -22.68 -14.59 -4.08
CA SER A 68 -21.96 -15.78 -4.57
C SER A 68 -20.96 -15.46 -5.69
N GLN A 69 -20.87 -14.21 -6.13
CA GLN A 69 -19.91 -13.82 -7.16
C GLN A 69 -18.48 -13.78 -6.58
N PRO A 70 -17.49 -14.35 -7.30
CA PRO A 70 -16.08 -14.34 -6.90
C PRO A 70 -15.57 -12.95 -6.56
N LEU A 71 -16.14 -11.91 -7.18
CA LEU A 71 -15.86 -10.49 -6.94
C LEU A 71 -16.11 -10.05 -5.50
N TYR A 72 -17.18 -10.52 -4.83
CA TYR A 72 -17.46 -10.15 -3.44
C TYR A 72 -16.47 -10.80 -2.48
N GLY A 73 -16.18 -12.09 -2.68
CA GLY A 73 -15.14 -12.80 -1.93
C GLY A 73 -13.77 -12.16 -2.12
N THR A 74 -13.44 -11.75 -3.34
CA THR A 74 -12.18 -11.08 -3.67
C THR A 74 -12.10 -9.69 -3.04
N ALA A 75 -13.18 -8.92 -3.05
CA ALA A 75 -13.23 -7.60 -2.41
C ALA A 75 -13.04 -7.68 -0.89
N VAL A 76 -13.71 -8.63 -0.22
CA VAL A 76 -13.53 -8.88 1.22
C VAL A 76 -12.10 -9.33 1.53
N TRP A 77 -11.53 -10.22 0.72
CA TRP A 77 -10.14 -10.63 0.84
C TRP A 77 -9.17 -9.47 0.65
N LEU A 78 -9.39 -8.61 -0.35
CA LEU A 78 -8.58 -7.43 -0.61
C LEU A 78 -8.63 -6.43 0.55
N GLU A 79 -9.81 -6.18 1.14
CA GLU A 79 -9.95 -5.34 2.33
C GLU A 79 -9.23 -5.95 3.54
N GLY A 80 -9.34 -7.26 3.75
CA GLY A 80 -8.55 -7.96 4.77
C GLY A 80 -7.04 -7.80 4.56
N LEU A 81 -6.60 -7.85 3.31
CA LEU A 81 -5.20 -7.63 2.92
C LEU A 81 -4.77 -6.18 3.13
N LEU A 82 -5.65 -5.20 2.88
CA LEU A 82 -5.41 -3.78 3.17
C LEU A 82 -5.29 -3.54 4.68
N ILE A 83 -6.18 -4.10 5.51
CA ILE A 83 -6.09 -4.01 6.97
C ILE A 83 -4.80 -4.66 7.47
N PHE A 84 -4.49 -5.88 7.02
CA PHE A 84 -3.26 -6.55 7.41
C PHE A 84 -2.03 -5.75 7.00
N THR A 85 -2.00 -5.20 5.79
CA THR A 85 -0.91 -4.36 5.30
C THR A 85 -0.83 -3.05 6.07
N PHE A 86 -1.95 -2.49 6.52
CA PHE A 86 -2.01 -1.28 7.34
C PHE A 86 -1.43 -1.53 8.73
N LEU A 87 -1.84 -2.64 9.37
CA LEU A 87 -1.32 -3.06 10.67
C LEU A 87 0.18 -3.36 10.60
N ARG A 88 0.63 -3.99 9.52
CA ARG A 88 2.06 -4.22 9.27
C ARG A 88 2.82 -2.91 9.02
N SER A 89 2.26 -2.01 8.23
CA SER A 89 2.89 -0.74 7.84
C SER A 89 2.60 0.41 8.81
N TRP A 90 2.36 0.08 10.09
CA TRP A 90 1.83 1.02 11.08
C TRP A 90 2.73 2.23 11.38
N ARG A 91 4.02 2.17 11.01
CA ARG A 91 4.99 3.28 11.14
C ARG A 91 5.29 4.01 9.83
N VAL A 92 4.57 3.74 8.74
CA VAL A 92 4.82 4.36 7.43
C VAL A 92 3.64 5.24 7.01
N PRO A 93 3.64 6.55 7.35
CA PRO A 93 2.52 7.47 7.12
C PRO A 93 2.08 7.57 5.65
N SER A 94 3.02 7.46 4.72
CA SER A 94 2.75 7.50 3.27
C SER A 94 2.02 6.25 2.80
N VAL A 95 2.40 5.07 3.28
CA VAL A 95 1.72 3.82 2.98
C VAL A 95 0.33 3.81 3.61
N GLN A 96 0.19 4.25 4.87
CA GLN A 96 -1.12 4.39 5.52
C GLN A 96 -2.07 5.28 4.71
N ARG A 97 -1.58 6.39 4.17
CA ARG A 97 -2.40 7.31 3.36
C ARG A 97 -2.90 6.67 2.07
N VAL A 98 -2.04 5.90 1.40
CA VAL A 98 -2.41 5.14 0.20
C VAL A 98 -3.39 4.03 0.55
N LEU A 99 -3.17 3.30 1.64
CA LEU A 99 -4.06 2.21 2.09
C LEU A 99 -5.45 2.72 2.49
N VAL A 100 -5.55 3.86 3.17
CA VAL A 100 -6.84 4.51 3.48
C VAL A 100 -7.54 4.92 2.18
N ALA A 101 -6.84 5.53 1.23
CA ALA A 101 -7.43 5.89 -0.05
C ALA A 101 -7.93 4.65 -0.83
N LEU A 102 -7.15 3.57 -0.84
CA LEU A 102 -7.53 2.30 -1.48
C LEU A 102 -8.74 1.63 -0.79
N SER A 103 -8.80 1.64 0.55
CA SER A 103 -9.93 1.09 1.29
C SER A 103 -11.21 1.90 1.04
N PHE A 104 -11.12 3.23 0.93
CA PHE A 104 -12.28 4.04 0.51
C PHE A 104 -12.74 3.69 -0.91
N VAL A 105 -11.79 3.49 -1.84
CA VAL A 105 -12.12 3.08 -3.21
C VAL A 105 -12.81 1.73 -3.22
N LEU A 106 -12.28 0.71 -2.54
CA LEU A 106 -12.90 -0.62 -2.49
C LEU A 106 -14.25 -0.58 -1.75
N GLY A 107 -14.30 0.06 -0.59
CA GLY A 107 -15.49 0.18 0.25
C GLY A 107 -16.65 0.97 -0.37
N LEU A 108 -16.39 1.91 -1.29
CA LEU A 108 -17.44 2.65 -1.99
C LEU A 108 -17.74 2.09 -3.39
N ALA A 109 -16.70 1.74 -4.16
CA ALA A 109 -16.88 1.34 -5.55
C ALA A 109 -17.56 -0.03 -5.67
N VAL A 110 -17.19 -1.01 -4.84
CA VAL A 110 -17.79 -2.35 -4.91
C VAL A 110 -19.30 -2.33 -4.60
N PRO A 111 -19.79 -1.64 -3.55
CA PRO A 111 -21.22 -1.48 -3.34
C PRO A 111 -21.92 -0.69 -4.44
N VAL A 112 -21.33 0.39 -4.96
CA VAL A 112 -21.91 1.18 -6.06
C VAL A 112 -22.08 0.32 -7.31
N THR A 113 -21.05 -0.47 -7.69
CA THR A 113 -21.15 -1.42 -8.82
C THR A 113 -22.22 -2.48 -8.55
N GLY A 114 -22.36 -2.95 -7.30
CA GLY A 114 -23.43 -3.87 -6.88
C GLY A 114 -24.83 -3.27 -7.04
N VAL A 115 -25.05 -2.04 -6.56
CA VAL A 115 -26.32 -1.30 -6.72
C VAL A 115 -26.65 -1.11 -8.19
N LEU A 116 -25.70 -0.64 -8.99
CA LEU A 116 -25.89 -0.40 -10.43
C LEU A 116 -26.25 -1.71 -11.16
N SER A 117 -25.60 -2.82 -10.81
CA SER A 117 -25.90 -4.15 -11.39
C SER A 117 -27.30 -4.66 -11.03
N VAL A 118 -27.78 -4.35 -9.83
CA VAL A 118 -29.15 -4.69 -9.39
C VAL A 118 -30.18 -3.83 -10.12
N LEU A 119 -29.92 -2.53 -10.26
CA LEU A 119 -30.80 -1.60 -10.98
C LEU A 119 -30.89 -1.93 -12.49
N GLU A 120 -29.80 -2.39 -13.10
CA GLU A 120 -29.77 -2.86 -14.49
C GLU A 120 -30.67 -4.09 -14.68
N LYS A 121 -30.55 -5.10 -13.82
CA LYS A 121 -31.36 -6.32 -13.87
C LYS A 121 -32.84 -6.09 -13.53
N GLY A 122 -33.14 -5.06 -12.75
CA GLY A 122 -34.50 -4.68 -12.37
C GLY A 122 -35.28 -3.93 -13.45
N ASP A 123 -34.74 -3.79 -14.67
CA ASP A 123 -35.33 -3.05 -15.79
C ASP A 123 -35.59 -1.55 -15.53
N LEU A 124 -35.19 -1.04 -14.36
CA LEU A 124 -35.35 0.36 -13.94
C LEU A 124 -34.41 1.33 -14.67
N LEU A 125 -33.38 0.81 -15.33
CA LEU A 125 -32.41 1.56 -16.14
C LEU A 125 -32.66 1.44 -17.65
N LYS A 126 -33.78 0.84 -18.09
CA LYS A 126 -34.16 0.75 -19.50
C LYS A 126 -34.28 2.15 -20.11
N GLY A 127 -33.28 2.56 -20.87
CA GLY A 127 -33.21 3.87 -21.54
C GLY A 127 -31.97 4.70 -21.20
N ALA A 128 -31.20 4.32 -20.18
CA ALA A 128 -29.89 4.91 -19.94
C ALA A 128 -28.93 4.44 -21.05
N LEU A 129 -28.50 5.38 -21.90
CA LEU A 129 -27.50 5.13 -22.93
C LEU A 129 -26.28 4.42 -22.31
N TRP A 130 -25.81 3.41 -23.03
CA TRP A 130 -24.79 2.45 -22.63
C TRP A 130 -23.40 3.01 -22.21
N PRO A 131 -23.08 4.33 -22.21
CA PRO A 131 -21.91 4.85 -21.48
C PRO A 131 -22.21 5.44 -20.08
N GLY A 132 -23.44 5.83 -19.77
CA GLY A 132 -23.72 6.69 -18.59
C GLY A 132 -23.41 6.02 -17.25
N TRP A 133 -23.72 4.73 -17.12
CA TRP A 133 -23.50 3.98 -15.89
C TRP A 133 -22.00 3.71 -15.61
N ARG A 134 -21.19 3.52 -16.66
CA ARG A 134 -19.73 3.40 -16.54
C ARG A 134 -19.10 4.72 -16.11
N VAL A 135 -19.61 5.85 -16.58
CA VAL A 135 -19.16 7.17 -16.12
C VAL A 135 -19.47 7.35 -14.63
N ALA A 136 -20.67 6.95 -14.18
CA ALA A 136 -21.02 7.00 -12.77
C ALA A 136 -20.09 6.14 -11.88
N GLU A 137 -19.71 4.94 -12.35
CA GLU A 137 -18.75 4.06 -11.66
C GLU A 137 -17.35 4.72 -11.55
N ILE A 138 -16.84 5.31 -12.65
CA ILE A 138 -15.55 6.02 -12.65
C ILE A 138 -15.60 7.24 -11.72
N VAL A 139 -16.67 8.03 -11.77
CA VAL A 139 -16.85 9.20 -10.90
C VAL A 139 -16.90 8.77 -9.44
N ALA A 140 -17.62 7.70 -9.10
CA ALA A 140 -17.67 7.18 -7.73
C ALA A 140 -16.26 6.76 -7.24
N VAL A 141 -15.47 6.09 -8.07
CA VAL A 141 -14.08 5.72 -7.75
C VAL A 141 -13.21 6.95 -7.51
N LEU A 142 -13.29 7.96 -8.38
CA LEU A 142 -12.51 9.19 -8.25
C LEU A 142 -12.89 9.98 -6.98
N VAL A 143 -14.18 10.07 -6.69
CA VAL A 143 -14.70 10.71 -5.47
C VAL A 143 -14.23 9.93 -4.23
N ALA A 144 -14.33 8.61 -4.24
CA ALA A 144 -13.86 7.76 -3.14
C ALA A 144 -12.35 7.93 -2.90
N ALA A 145 -11.55 7.91 -3.97
CA ALA A 145 -10.11 8.12 -3.90
C ALA A 145 -9.78 9.50 -3.33
N CYS A 146 -10.48 10.54 -3.78
CA CYS A 146 -10.29 11.91 -3.28
C CYS A 146 -10.66 12.02 -1.79
N LEU A 147 -11.82 11.50 -1.39
CA LEU A 147 -12.28 11.50 -0.01
C LEU A 147 -11.32 10.73 0.90
N GLY A 148 -10.88 9.53 0.50
CA GLY A 148 -9.91 8.74 1.24
C GLY A 148 -8.56 9.44 1.36
N TRP A 149 -8.09 10.09 0.29
CA TRP A 149 -6.84 10.84 0.29
C TRP A 149 -6.85 12.09 1.18
N LEU A 150 -7.99 12.79 1.22
CA LEU A 150 -8.23 13.93 2.11
C LEU A 150 -8.37 13.46 3.56
N ALA A 151 -9.13 12.38 3.80
CA ALA A 151 -9.37 11.82 5.13
C ALA A 151 -8.09 11.30 5.79
N ALA A 152 -7.17 10.74 5.01
CA ALA A 152 -5.87 10.26 5.49
C ALA A 152 -4.95 11.37 6.06
N GLY A 153 -5.22 12.63 5.73
CA GLY A 153 -4.52 13.80 6.26
C GLY A 153 -3.10 14.01 5.71
N ARG A 154 -2.42 15.06 6.20
CA ARG A 154 -1.05 15.40 5.76
C ARG A 154 -0.01 14.44 6.36
N LEU A 155 1.11 14.29 5.67
CA LEU A 155 2.27 13.56 6.18
C LEU A 155 2.90 14.38 7.33
N PRO A 156 3.32 13.74 8.43
CA PRO A 156 4.12 14.43 9.43
C PRO A 156 5.41 14.96 8.80
N ARG A 157 5.82 16.18 9.15
CA ARG A 157 7.16 16.68 8.78
C ARG A 157 8.19 15.75 9.40
N ALA A 158 9.15 15.30 8.60
CA ALA A 158 10.25 14.50 9.12
C ALA A 158 11.10 15.37 10.05
N ALA A 159 11.50 14.83 11.19
CA ALA A 159 12.47 15.48 12.05
C ALA A 159 13.83 15.54 11.34
N GLU A 160 14.53 16.65 11.48
CA GLU A 160 15.90 16.79 10.99
C GLU A 160 16.89 16.34 12.08
N VAL A 161 17.98 15.70 11.65
CA VAL A 161 19.01 15.17 12.56
C VAL A 161 20.32 15.88 12.30
N THR A 162 20.76 16.61 13.33
CA THR A 162 22.05 17.33 13.34
C THR A 162 23.15 16.59 14.13
N ALA A 163 22.79 15.57 14.92
CA ALA A 163 23.75 14.83 15.74
C ALA A 163 24.73 14.01 14.89
N ALA A 164 26.02 14.02 15.21
CA ALA A 164 27.03 13.23 14.51
C ALA A 164 26.75 11.71 14.57
N PRO A 165 27.10 10.93 13.52
CA PRO A 165 27.06 9.48 13.53
C PRO A 165 27.83 8.89 14.74
N PRO A 166 27.40 7.74 15.30
CA PRO A 166 28.12 7.08 16.39
C PRO A 166 29.51 6.61 15.92
N SER A 167 30.50 6.62 16.83
CA SER A 167 31.91 6.33 16.54
C SER A 167 32.20 4.91 16.02
N GLN A 168 31.27 3.97 16.24
CA GLN A 168 31.36 2.59 15.80
C GLN A 168 30.84 2.37 14.38
N ALA A 169 30.20 3.37 13.77
CA ALA A 169 29.65 3.24 12.42
C ALA A 169 30.79 3.31 11.38
N PRO A 170 30.80 2.44 10.35
CA PRO A 170 31.83 2.47 9.32
C PRO A 170 31.79 3.82 8.62
N ALA A 171 32.94 4.49 8.49
CA ALA A 171 33.02 5.81 7.88
C ALA A 171 34.25 5.91 6.98
N LEU A 172 34.04 6.35 5.74
CA LEU A 172 35.12 6.70 4.83
C LEU A 172 35.53 8.15 5.09
N PRO A 173 36.81 8.46 5.37
CA PRO A 173 37.25 9.84 5.48
C PRO A 173 37.14 10.51 4.10
N LEU A 174 36.28 11.52 3.99
CA LEU A 174 36.11 12.30 2.76
C LEU A 174 36.88 13.62 2.85
N GLY A 175 37.65 13.93 1.81
CA GLY A 175 38.27 15.24 1.66
C GLY A 175 37.25 16.36 1.43
N PRO A 176 37.66 17.64 1.59
CA PRO A 176 36.75 18.79 1.48
C PRO A 176 36.08 18.91 0.10
N PHE A 177 36.78 18.54 -0.97
CA PHE A 177 36.26 18.63 -2.35
C PHE A 177 35.86 17.28 -2.96
N GLN A 178 35.96 16.17 -2.20
CA GLN A 178 35.61 14.86 -2.72
C GLN A 178 34.08 14.70 -2.82
N ARG A 179 33.62 14.28 -4.00
CA ARG A 179 32.20 14.01 -4.26
C ARG A 179 31.88 12.56 -3.94
N VAL A 180 30.77 12.35 -3.22
CA VAL A 180 30.23 11.00 -2.96
C VAL A 180 29.38 10.61 -4.15
N MET A 181 29.70 9.48 -4.77
CA MET A 181 28.88 8.84 -5.79
C MET A 181 29.02 7.34 -5.62
N PHE A 182 27.90 6.66 -5.41
CA PHE A 182 27.83 5.21 -5.36
C PHE A 182 26.55 4.75 -6.05
N VAL A 183 26.69 3.81 -6.99
CA VAL A 183 25.56 3.28 -7.74
C VAL A 183 25.65 1.78 -7.76
N THR A 184 24.59 1.12 -7.32
CA THR A 184 24.49 -0.33 -7.36
C THR A 184 23.12 -0.78 -7.84
N TYR A 185 23.04 -2.01 -8.33
CA TYR A 185 21.84 -2.60 -8.90
C TYR A 185 21.47 -3.84 -8.10
N MET A 186 20.19 -3.96 -7.79
CA MET A 186 19.64 -5.15 -7.15
C MET A 186 18.50 -5.73 -7.98
N TRP A 187 18.52 -7.05 -8.09
CA TRP A 187 17.43 -7.85 -8.61
C TRP A 187 16.80 -8.67 -7.48
N SER A 188 15.46 -8.72 -7.42
CA SER A 188 14.73 -9.47 -6.41
C SER A 188 13.83 -10.53 -7.03
N TRP A 189 14.20 -11.80 -6.86
CA TRP A 189 13.38 -12.94 -7.31
C TRP A 189 12.06 -13.03 -6.53
N ARG A 190 12.06 -12.65 -5.25
CA ARG A 190 10.84 -12.65 -4.42
C ARG A 190 9.78 -11.70 -4.98
N ARG A 191 10.17 -10.49 -5.39
CA ARG A 191 9.27 -9.51 -6.03
C ARG A 191 8.74 -10.05 -7.36
N LEU A 192 9.58 -10.76 -8.12
CA LEU A 192 9.17 -11.41 -9.36
C LEU A 192 8.12 -12.50 -9.12
N LEU A 193 8.31 -13.34 -8.08
CA LEU A 193 7.34 -14.37 -7.70
C LEU A 193 6.00 -13.76 -7.25
N ILE A 194 6.04 -12.69 -6.44
CA ILE A 194 4.82 -11.98 -6.03
C ILE A 194 4.11 -11.38 -7.25
N ALA A 195 4.85 -10.74 -8.15
CA ALA A 195 4.28 -10.22 -9.40
C ALA A 195 3.67 -11.33 -10.25
N GLY A 196 4.34 -12.49 -10.38
CA GLY A 196 3.81 -13.66 -11.10
C GLY A 196 2.53 -14.21 -10.46
N MET A 197 2.46 -14.28 -9.13
CA MET A 197 1.25 -14.71 -8.41
C MET A 197 0.09 -13.72 -8.62
N LEU A 198 0.37 -12.41 -8.53
CA LEU A 198 -0.63 -11.37 -8.79
C LEU A 198 -1.10 -11.38 -10.25
N ALA A 199 -0.21 -11.66 -11.20
CA ALA A 199 -0.56 -11.80 -12.62
C ALA A 199 -1.49 -12.99 -12.84
N ALA A 200 -1.20 -14.15 -12.23
CA ALA A 200 -2.05 -15.33 -12.29
C ALA A 200 -3.43 -15.07 -11.66
N LEU A 201 -3.47 -14.37 -10.51
CA LEU A 201 -4.72 -13.95 -9.88
C LEU A 201 -5.52 -12.99 -10.78
N THR A 202 -4.84 -12.03 -11.40
CA THR A 202 -5.48 -11.09 -12.35
C THR A 202 -6.09 -11.84 -13.53
N ALA A 203 -5.35 -12.78 -14.12
CA ALA A 203 -5.83 -13.60 -15.24
C ALA A 203 -7.03 -14.47 -14.83
N TRP A 204 -7.01 -15.07 -13.64
CA TRP A 204 -8.12 -15.85 -13.11
C TRP A 204 -9.38 -15.00 -12.94
N VAL A 205 -9.26 -13.83 -12.31
CA VAL A 205 -10.38 -12.88 -12.13
C VAL A 205 -10.95 -12.41 -13.49
N MET A 206 -10.11 -12.21 -14.51
CA MET A 206 -10.57 -11.87 -15.85
C MET A 206 -11.24 -13.05 -16.58
N SER A 207 -10.76 -14.28 -16.35
CA SER A 207 -11.30 -15.48 -17.01
C SER A 207 -12.71 -15.85 -16.56
N ASP A 208 -13.10 -15.45 -15.35
CA ASP A 208 -14.41 -15.76 -14.76
C ASP A 208 -15.58 -14.94 -15.35
N GLY A 209 -15.32 -14.16 -16.42
CA GLY A 209 -16.35 -13.47 -17.19
C GLY A 209 -17.10 -12.37 -16.43
N GLY A 210 -16.59 -11.92 -15.28
CA GLY A 210 -17.20 -10.85 -14.50
C GLY A 210 -17.14 -9.51 -15.26
N ASN A 211 -18.29 -8.85 -15.44
CA ASN A 211 -18.39 -7.52 -16.09
C ASN A 211 -17.72 -6.37 -15.29
N GLY A 212 -17.08 -6.66 -14.16
CA GLY A 212 -16.44 -5.67 -13.29
C GLY A 212 -14.96 -5.47 -13.62
N TRP A 213 -14.57 -4.24 -13.96
CA TRP A 213 -13.17 -3.90 -14.29
C TRP A 213 -12.32 -3.55 -13.06
N LEU A 214 -12.95 -3.25 -11.92
CA LEU A 214 -12.26 -2.73 -10.73
C LEU A 214 -11.30 -3.73 -10.07
N ALA A 215 -11.77 -4.96 -9.82
CA ALA A 215 -10.94 -6.01 -9.23
C ALA A 215 -9.76 -6.41 -10.14
N PRO A 216 -9.97 -6.76 -11.44
CA PRO A 216 -8.86 -7.09 -12.33
C PRO A 216 -7.97 -5.87 -12.60
N GLY A 217 -8.51 -4.66 -12.67
CA GLY A 217 -7.75 -3.43 -12.82
C GLY A 217 -6.83 -3.15 -11.62
N ALA A 218 -7.34 -3.31 -10.39
CA ALA A 218 -6.55 -3.15 -9.17
C ALA A 218 -5.45 -4.22 -9.07
N CYS A 219 -5.78 -5.49 -9.31
CA CYS A 219 -4.79 -6.57 -9.33
C CYS A 219 -3.74 -6.38 -10.44
N GLY A 220 -4.14 -5.92 -11.62
CA GLY A 220 -3.23 -5.60 -12.72
C GLY A 220 -2.29 -4.44 -12.38
N LEU A 221 -2.79 -3.37 -11.78
CA LEU A 221 -1.95 -2.25 -11.31
C LEU A 221 -0.95 -2.69 -10.23
N LEU A 222 -1.39 -3.52 -9.27
CA LEU A 222 -0.50 -4.09 -8.25
C LEU A 222 0.57 -5.01 -8.88
N THR A 223 0.18 -5.80 -9.89
CA THR A 223 1.10 -6.64 -10.66
C THR A 223 2.18 -5.80 -11.32
N LEU A 224 1.80 -4.72 -12.03
CA LEU A 224 2.74 -3.80 -12.67
C LEU A 224 3.64 -3.11 -11.66
N TYR A 225 3.10 -2.70 -10.51
CA TYR A 225 3.85 -2.06 -9.44
C TYR A 225 4.90 -3.01 -8.81
N GLU A 226 4.55 -4.27 -8.57
CA GLU A 226 5.48 -5.28 -8.06
C GLU A 226 6.52 -5.68 -9.12
N ALA A 227 6.11 -5.82 -10.38
CA ALA A 227 7.00 -6.08 -11.51
C ALA A 227 8.04 -4.96 -11.69
N ALA A 228 7.62 -3.70 -11.57
CA ALA A 228 8.53 -2.55 -11.64
C ALA A 228 9.60 -2.58 -10.54
N GLN A 229 9.27 -3.11 -9.36
CA GLN A 229 10.18 -3.23 -8.21
C GLN A 229 11.12 -4.44 -8.27
N VAL A 230 11.02 -5.30 -9.28
CA VAL A 230 11.91 -6.46 -9.45
C VAL A 230 13.36 -6.02 -9.60
N SER A 231 13.59 -4.92 -10.31
CA SER A 231 14.91 -4.35 -10.53
C SER A 231 14.96 -2.92 -9.99
N THR A 232 15.87 -2.69 -9.06
CA THR A 232 16.05 -1.39 -8.41
C THR A 232 17.50 -0.96 -8.51
N ARG A 233 17.71 0.33 -8.68
CA ARG A 233 19.01 0.99 -8.64
C ARG A 233 19.07 1.81 -7.37
N LEU A 234 20.09 1.58 -6.55
CA LEU A 234 20.45 2.44 -5.43
C LEU A 234 21.51 3.42 -5.90
N GLN A 235 21.28 4.70 -5.66
CA GLN A 235 22.20 5.80 -5.92
C GLN A 235 22.40 6.58 -4.63
N ILE A 236 23.65 6.73 -4.20
CA ILE A 236 24.05 7.58 -3.08
C ILE A 236 24.90 8.69 -3.67
N ASP A 237 24.42 9.92 -3.57
CA ASP A 237 25.11 11.10 -4.06
C ASP A 237 25.06 12.24 -3.03
N ALA A 238 25.51 13.45 -3.37
CA ALA A 238 25.45 14.60 -2.46
C ALA A 238 24.03 15.05 -2.11
N SER A 239 23.03 14.59 -2.85
CA SER A 239 21.62 14.96 -2.70
C SER A 239 20.88 14.03 -1.73
N GLY A 240 21.45 12.86 -1.44
CA GLY A 240 20.91 11.86 -0.52
C GLY A 240 21.01 10.46 -1.06
N ILE A 241 20.15 9.59 -0.52
CA ILE A 241 20.03 8.20 -0.92
C ILE A 241 18.78 8.07 -1.78
N THR A 242 18.95 7.76 -3.06
CA THR A 242 17.87 7.58 -4.02
C THR A 242 17.76 6.13 -4.45
N VAL A 243 16.55 5.58 -4.40
CA VAL A 243 16.24 4.28 -4.96
C VAL A 243 15.28 4.44 -6.12
N THR A 244 15.69 3.98 -7.29
CA THR A 244 14.90 4.07 -8.52
C THR A 244 14.56 2.69 -9.05
N PRO A 245 13.26 2.36 -9.23
CA PRO A 245 12.86 1.22 -10.02
C PRO A 245 13.31 1.43 -11.46
N ARG A 246 13.91 0.42 -12.08
CA ARG A 246 14.57 0.59 -13.40
C ARG A 246 13.58 0.96 -14.51
N TRP A 247 12.36 0.44 -14.44
CA TRP A 247 11.35 0.57 -15.50
C TRP A 247 10.44 1.78 -15.28
N VAL A 248 10.38 2.28 -14.05
CA VAL A 248 9.47 3.38 -13.68
C VAL A 248 10.22 4.40 -12.83
N PRO A 249 10.97 5.32 -13.47
CA PRO A 249 11.71 6.37 -12.75
C PRO A 249 10.81 7.29 -11.92
N ALA A 250 9.55 7.45 -12.30
CA ALA A 250 8.57 8.25 -11.54
C ALA A 250 8.30 7.71 -10.13
N LEU A 251 8.62 6.43 -9.88
CA LEU A 251 8.55 5.80 -8.56
C LEU A 251 9.86 5.92 -7.76
N ALA A 252 10.77 6.79 -8.20
CA ALA A 252 11.98 7.13 -7.47
C ALA A 252 11.65 7.56 -6.04
N ARG A 253 12.40 7.03 -5.08
CA ARG A 253 12.32 7.42 -3.67
C ARG A 253 13.63 7.99 -3.24
N ARG A 254 13.61 9.24 -2.76
CA ARG A 254 14.79 9.93 -2.26
C ARG A 254 14.67 10.13 -0.75
N ILE A 255 15.72 9.77 -0.04
CA ILE A 255 15.91 10.01 1.39
C ILE A 255 16.99 11.09 1.50
N PRO A 256 16.63 12.33 1.89
CA PRO A 256 17.61 13.38 2.08
C PRO A 256 18.45 13.09 3.33
N TYR A 257 19.72 13.51 3.32
CA TYR A 257 20.63 13.24 4.44
C TYR A 257 20.20 13.89 5.76
N GLY A 258 19.47 15.01 5.73
CA GLY A 258 18.90 15.61 6.93
C GLY A 258 17.98 14.67 7.72
N MET A 259 17.43 13.63 7.07
CA MET A 259 16.63 12.60 7.75
C MET A 259 17.44 11.40 8.23
N VAL A 260 18.72 11.30 7.87
CA VAL A 260 19.56 10.12 8.15
C VAL A 260 20.36 10.33 9.42
N ARG A 261 20.16 9.49 10.43
CA ARG A 261 20.97 9.51 11.67
C ARG A 261 22.37 8.95 11.40
N PHE A 262 22.42 7.72 10.91
CA PHE A 262 23.64 6.98 10.56
C PHE A 262 23.29 5.79 9.66
N ALA A 263 24.31 5.20 9.04
CA ALA A 263 24.21 3.95 8.30
C ALA A 263 25.07 2.85 8.96
N GLU A 264 24.62 1.61 8.91
CA GLU A 264 25.34 0.44 9.40
C GLU A 264 25.21 -0.73 8.43
N VAL A 265 26.10 -1.71 8.57
CA VAL A 265 26.06 -2.95 7.80
C VAL A 265 25.49 -4.05 8.67
N ARG A 266 24.49 -4.76 8.15
CA ARG A 266 24.00 -5.99 8.77
C ARG A 266 24.36 -7.18 7.89
N SER A 267 24.95 -8.21 8.49
CA SER A 267 25.41 -9.43 7.82
C SER A 267 24.25 -10.25 7.26
N GLU A 268 23.10 -10.25 7.94
CA GLU A 268 21.86 -10.85 7.45
C GLU A 268 20.71 -9.85 7.52
N PRO A 269 19.72 -9.95 6.61
CA PRO A 269 18.44 -9.30 6.82
C PRO A 269 17.79 -9.90 8.08
N PRO A 270 17.22 -9.08 8.98
CA PRO A 270 16.59 -9.59 10.19
C PRO A 270 15.52 -10.65 9.85
N ARG A 271 15.71 -11.89 10.35
CA ARG A 271 14.87 -13.07 10.04
C ARG A 271 13.46 -12.94 10.61
N GLN A 272 13.33 -12.31 11.77
CA GLN A 272 12.07 -11.83 12.31
C GLN A 272 12.00 -10.33 12.04
N ALA A 273 10.84 -9.89 11.55
CA ALA A 273 10.44 -8.52 11.75
C ALA A 273 10.49 -8.27 13.25
N ASP A 274 11.51 -7.56 13.70
CA ASP A 274 11.37 -6.83 14.95
C ASP A 274 10.25 -5.84 14.65
N ASP A 275 9.00 -6.20 15.03
CA ASP A 275 7.75 -5.46 14.79
C ASP A 275 7.83 -4.01 15.32
N ARG A 276 8.89 -3.72 16.08
CA ARG A 276 9.30 -2.41 16.56
C ARG A 276 9.93 -1.49 15.53
N ALA A 277 10.26 -1.89 14.30
CA ALA A 277 11.16 -1.10 13.43
C ALA A 277 10.81 -1.08 11.93
N ASP A 278 9.53 -1.14 11.55
CA ASP A 278 9.14 -1.13 10.12
C ASP A 278 9.33 0.24 9.47
N GLY A 279 10.55 0.47 8.97
CA GLY A 279 10.84 1.38 7.87
C GLY A 279 10.84 0.70 6.50
N TRP A 280 11.31 1.41 5.49
CA TRP A 280 11.28 1.00 4.09
C TRP A 280 12.26 -0.16 3.83
N ARG A 281 11.80 -1.25 3.20
CA ARG A 281 12.64 -2.44 2.95
C ARG A 281 12.68 -2.81 1.47
N MET A 282 13.89 -2.95 0.94
CA MET A 282 14.18 -3.58 -0.35
C MET A 282 15.27 -4.63 -0.13
N VAL A 283 14.83 -5.83 0.25
CA VAL A 283 15.71 -6.93 0.67
C VAL A 283 15.55 -8.09 -0.31
N SER A 284 16.62 -8.44 -1.02
CA SER A 284 16.67 -9.63 -1.89
C SER A 284 16.67 -10.95 -1.08
N GLY A 285 17.08 -10.88 0.20
CA GLY A 285 17.07 -12.01 1.13
C GLY A 285 18.40 -12.78 1.17
N LYS A 286 19.41 -12.36 0.41
CA LYS A 286 20.76 -12.94 0.41
C LYS A 286 21.81 -11.83 0.49
N GLY A 287 22.79 -12.01 1.37
CA GLY A 287 23.96 -11.12 1.49
C GLY A 287 23.76 -9.93 2.42
N PRO A 288 24.81 -9.09 2.55
CA PRO A 288 24.81 -7.98 3.48
C PRO A 288 23.77 -6.91 3.12
N VAL A 289 23.33 -6.20 4.14
CA VAL A 289 22.25 -5.21 4.07
C VAL A 289 22.79 -3.87 4.57
N LEU A 290 22.66 -2.85 3.74
CA LEU A 290 22.79 -1.47 4.13
C LEU A 290 21.57 -1.11 4.97
N ALA A 291 21.77 -0.84 6.25
CA ALA A 291 20.75 -0.41 7.18
C ALA A 291 20.95 1.06 7.54
N VAL A 292 20.03 1.92 7.12
CA VAL A 292 20.08 3.36 7.34
C VAL A 292 19.06 3.73 8.41
N SER A 293 19.54 4.22 9.55
CA SER A 293 18.71 4.71 10.64
C SER A 293 18.21 6.11 10.31
N LEU A 294 16.89 6.31 10.36
CA LEU A 294 16.23 7.58 10.08
C LEU A 294 15.88 8.33 11.36
N ALA A 295 15.62 9.63 11.22
CA ALA A 295 15.26 10.55 12.31
C ALA A 295 14.05 10.10 13.14
N ASP A 296 13.13 9.37 12.52
CA ASP A 296 11.88 8.90 13.12
C ASP A 296 11.95 7.45 13.61
N ASP A 297 13.16 7.01 13.97
CA ASP A 297 13.48 5.66 14.47
C ASP A 297 13.12 4.53 13.49
N ARG A 298 12.89 4.88 12.22
CA ARG A 298 12.68 3.91 11.14
C ARG A 298 14.00 3.51 10.52
N TRP A 299 14.01 2.32 9.94
CA TRP A 299 15.16 1.79 9.22
C TRP A 299 14.86 1.67 7.74
N PHE A 300 15.71 2.25 6.90
CA PHE A 300 15.75 1.94 5.48
C PHE A 300 16.75 0.79 5.26
N LEU A 301 16.26 -0.33 4.74
CA LEU A 301 17.06 -1.54 4.51
C LEU A 301 17.20 -1.80 3.00
N TYR A 302 18.44 -1.90 2.52
CA TYR A 302 18.74 -2.22 1.12
C TYR A 302 19.81 -3.32 1.03
N SER A 303 19.51 -4.43 0.35
CA SER A 303 20.47 -5.53 0.19
C SER A 303 21.45 -5.23 -0.94
N THR A 304 22.75 -5.22 -0.64
CA THR A 304 23.81 -4.99 -1.63
C THR A 304 25.11 -5.67 -1.17
N LYS A 305 25.88 -6.20 -2.12
CA LYS A 305 27.19 -6.82 -1.83
C LYS A 305 28.21 -5.81 -1.28
N GLU A 306 28.03 -4.54 -1.60
CA GLU A 306 28.91 -3.43 -1.22
C GLU A 306 28.29 -2.58 -0.09
N ALA A 307 27.55 -3.23 0.82
CA ALA A 307 26.86 -2.54 1.91
C ALA A 307 27.82 -1.76 2.82
N GLU A 308 29.03 -2.29 3.02
CA GLU A 308 30.07 -1.63 3.82
C GLU A 308 30.56 -0.34 3.18
N THR A 309 30.91 -0.37 1.89
CA THR A 309 31.28 0.82 1.13
C THR A 309 30.15 1.85 1.12
N ALA A 310 28.91 1.40 0.91
CA ALA A 310 27.75 2.27 0.90
C ALA A 310 27.51 2.95 2.26
N ALA A 311 27.60 2.19 3.37
CA ALA A 311 27.45 2.71 4.72
C ALA A 311 28.60 3.69 5.06
N ALA A 312 29.83 3.32 4.70
CA ALA A 312 31.01 4.15 4.91
C ALA A 312 30.92 5.50 4.19
N LEU A 313 30.41 5.52 2.96
CA LEU A 313 30.19 6.75 2.19
C LEU A 313 29.11 7.64 2.80
N VAL A 314 27.99 7.07 3.25
CA VAL A 314 26.91 7.82 3.90
C VAL A 314 27.40 8.47 5.19
N ASN A 315 28.04 7.70 6.07
CA ASN A 315 28.55 8.22 7.34
C ASN A 315 29.71 9.21 7.14
N GLY A 316 30.57 8.98 6.13
CA GLY A 316 31.61 9.92 5.74
C GLY A 316 31.06 11.28 5.35
N TRP A 317 29.99 11.29 4.55
CA TRP A 317 29.32 12.52 4.14
C TRP A 317 28.66 13.23 5.34
N LEU A 318 27.92 12.48 6.17
CA LEU A 318 27.26 13.02 7.37
C LEU A 318 28.25 13.63 8.36
N ASN A 319 29.40 12.96 8.56
CA ASN A 319 30.47 13.47 9.42
C ASN A 319 31.04 14.80 8.90
N ARG A 320 31.23 14.92 7.57
CA ARG A 320 31.75 16.15 6.97
C ARG A 320 30.76 17.30 7.10
N GLU A 321 29.49 17.06 6.74
CA GLU A 321 28.46 18.09 6.76
C GLU A 321 28.23 18.64 8.17
N ARG A 322 28.03 17.73 9.14
CA ARG A 322 27.75 18.11 10.54
C ARG A 322 28.95 18.76 11.22
N ARG A 323 30.19 18.39 10.85
CA ARG A 323 31.39 19.09 11.34
C ARG A 323 31.51 20.49 10.75
N ALA A 324 31.12 20.68 9.49
CA ALA A 324 31.12 22.00 8.86
C ALA A 324 30.04 22.92 9.45
N GLU A 325 28.89 22.37 9.89
CA GLU A 325 27.85 23.14 10.60
C GLU A 325 28.24 23.53 12.04
N MET A 326 29.18 22.80 12.65
CA MET A 326 29.67 23.05 14.02
C MET A 326 30.94 23.92 14.08
N ALA A 327 31.58 24.21 12.94
CA ALA A 327 32.79 25.01 12.82
C ALA A 327 32.46 26.47 12.46
#